data_AF-A0A243RE34-F1
#
_entry.id   AF-A0A243RE34-F1
#
_cell.length_a   1.000
_cell.length_b   1.000
_cell.length_c   1.000
_cell.angle_alpha   90.00
_cell.angle_beta   90.00
_cell.angle_gamma   90.00
#
_symmetry.space_group_name_H-M   'P 1'
#
loop_
_entity.id
_entity.type
_entity.pdbx_description
1 polymer ?
#
loop_
_entity_poly.entity_id
_entity_poly.type
_entity_poly.pdbx_seq_one_letter_code
_entity_poly.pdbx_strand_id
1 'polypeptide(L)'
;VRVRELGSTLAWPGSWRIARRHWRYGAGELRRSVSKSAFTEAVRRLLPGVSEDDLVPTAAGVRAQAVLRDGTLVDDFLIREGPRTVHVLNAPSPAATASLPIGREVARRALSAL
;
A
#
# COMPACT_ATOMS: atom_id res chain seq x y z
N VAL A 1 15.96 6.02 -2.71
CA VAL A 1 14.83 6.36 -3.60
C VAL A 1 15.35 6.52 -5.02
N ARG A 2 14.72 5.90 -6.04
CA ARG A 2 15.13 6.08 -7.44
C ARG A 2 14.47 7.33 -8.00
N VAL A 3 15.25 8.27 -8.54
CA VAL A 3 14.75 9.58 -9.03
C VAL A 3 13.68 9.42 -10.11
N ARG A 4 13.86 8.45 -11.02
CA ARG A 4 12.88 8.15 -12.07
C ARG A 4 11.51 7.71 -11.53
N GLU A 5 11.50 6.86 -10.50
CA GLU A 5 10.26 6.37 -9.86
C GLU A 5 9.57 7.47 -9.05
N LEU A 6 10.37 8.36 -8.44
CA LEU A 6 9.82 9.55 -7.80
C LEU A 6 9.19 10.47 -8.84
N GLY A 7 9.86 10.69 -9.97
CA GLY A 7 9.35 11.49 -11.09
C GLY A 7 8.04 10.95 -11.65
N SER A 8 7.91 9.63 -11.85
CA SER A 8 6.66 9.02 -12.31
C SER A 8 5.53 9.18 -11.28
N THR A 9 5.82 9.02 -9.99
CA THR A 9 4.86 9.22 -8.90
C THR A 9 4.37 10.66 -8.83
N LEU A 10 5.27 11.64 -8.95
CA LEU A 10 4.94 13.06 -8.93
C LEU A 10 4.23 13.51 -10.23
N ALA A 11 4.52 12.88 -11.37
CA ALA A 11 3.80 13.16 -12.62
C ALA A 11 2.39 12.57 -12.64
N TRP A 12 2.09 11.58 -11.79
CA TRP A 12 0.78 10.96 -11.72
C TRP A 12 -0.23 11.86 -11.00
N PRO A 13 -1.33 12.30 -11.66
CA PRO A 13 -2.28 13.25 -11.06
C PRO A 13 -3.03 12.66 -9.86
N GLY A 14 -3.21 11.34 -9.81
CA GLY A 14 -3.83 10.65 -8.68
C GLY A 14 -3.06 10.86 -7.38
N SER A 15 -1.72 10.93 -7.44
CA SER A 15 -0.84 11.12 -6.28
C SER A 15 -1.12 12.45 -5.56
N TRP A 16 -1.35 13.52 -6.32
CA TRP A 16 -1.66 14.82 -5.73
C TRP A 16 -3.07 14.89 -5.16
N ARG A 17 -4.03 14.21 -5.79
CA ARG A 17 -5.42 14.16 -5.32
C ARG A 17 -5.51 13.40 -3.99
N ILE A 18 -4.86 12.24 -3.89
CA ILE A 18 -4.81 11.49 -2.64
C ILE A 18 -4.03 12.24 -1.56
N ALA A 19 -2.89 12.84 -1.89
CA ALA A 19 -2.11 13.63 -0.94
C ALA A 19 -2.93 14.79 -0.38
N ARG A 20 -3.64 15.54 -1.23
CA ARG A 20 -4.55 16.62 -0.80
C ARG A 20 -5.69 16.13 0.08
N ARG A 21 -6.25 14.95 -0.18
CA ARG A 21 -7.36 14.38 0.60
C ARG A 21 -6.91 13.87 1.97
N HIS A 22 -5.70 13.29 2.06
CA HIS A 22 -5.23 12.56 3.25
C HIS A 22 -4.00 13.17 3.92
N TRP A 23 -3.62 14.43 3.61
CA TRP A 23 -2.40 15.05 4.11
C TRP A 23 -2.27 15.05 5.64
N ARG A 24 -3.39 15.24 6.38
CA ARG A 24 -3.39 15.23 7.86
C ARG A 24 -3.02 13.86 8.40
N TYR A 25 -3.59 12.82 7.81
CA TYR A 25 -3.28 11.43 8.17
C TYR A 25 -1.83 11.11 7.83
N GLY A 26 -1.38 11.46 6.62
CA GLY A 26 0.00 11.25 6.17
C GLY A 26 1.04 11.97 7.05
N ALA A 27 0.80 13.22 7.43
CA ALA A 27 1.68 13.95 8.34
C ALA A 27 1.78 13.27 9.71
N GLY A 28 0.67 12.73 10.23
CA GLY A 28 0.64 11.96 11.47
C GLY A 28 1.38 10.62 11.36
N GLU A 29 1.37 9.96 10.20
CA GLU A 29 2.20 8.78 9.95
C GLU A 29 3.68 9.14 9.91
N LEU A 30 4.06 10.17 9.15
CA LEU A 30 5.46 10.62 9.04
C LEU A 30 6.03 10.96 10.41
N ARG A 31 5.29 11.70 11.25
CA ARG A 31 5.70 12.00 12.63
C ARG A 31 6.00 10.73 13.43
N ARG A 32 5.12 9.72 13.35
CA ARG A 32 5.31 8.45 14.07
C ARG A 32 6.45 7.62 13.48
N SER A 33 6.69 7.69 12.17
CA SER A 33 7.80 6.99 11.53
C SER A 33 9.18 7.56 11.88
N VAL A 34 9.27 8.87 12.18
CA VAL A 34 10.55 9.52 12.53
C VAL A 34 10.78 9.70 14.03
N SER A 35 9.74 9.58 14.86
CA SER A 35 9.83 9.78 16.31
C SER A 35 9.38 8.54 17.08
N LYS A 36 10.35 7.89 17.75
CA LYS A 36 10.12 6.74 18.63
C LYS A 36 9.12 7.06 19.74
N SER A 37 9.24 8.24 20.37
CA SER A 37 8.30 8.69 21.40
C SER A 37 6.87 8.86 20.86
N ALA A 38 6.72 9.48 19.69
CA ALA A 38 5.40 9.65 19.08
C ALA A 38 4.76 8.31 18.66
N PHE A 39 5.58 7.35 18.22
CA PHE A 39 5.12 5.99 17.94
C PHE A 39 4.69 5.26 19.21
N THR A 40 5.50 5.35 20.28
CA THR A 40 5.21 4.74 21.59
C THR A 40 3.89 5.24 22.17
N GLU A 41 3.65 6.55 22.13
CA GLU A 41 2.39 7.14 22.57
C GLU A 41 1.19 6.63 21.75
N ALA A 42 1.38 6.42 20.43
CA ALA A 42 0.34 5.87 19.59
C ALA A 42 0.03 4.40 19.92
N VAL A 43 1.04 3.61 20.31
CA VAL A 43 0.91 2.20 20.74
C VAL A 43 0.22 2.10 22.09
N ARG A 44 0.46 3.04 23.02
CA ARG A 44 -0.17 3.07 24.36
C ARG A 44 -1.69 3.10 24.35
N ARG A 45 -2.31 3.56 23.25
CA ARG A 45 -3.76 3.47 23.06
C ARG A 45 -4.29 2.03 23.05
N LEU A 46 -3.44 1.05 22.71
CA LEU A 46 -3.76 -0.37 22.73
C LEU A 46 -3.01 -1.12 23.85
N LEU A 47 -1.77 -0.73 24.15
CA LEU A 47 -0.91 -1.35 25.17
C LEU A 47 -0.40 -0.30 26.17
N PRO A 48 -1.19 0.10 27.18
CA PRO A 48 -0.87 1.25 28.03
C PRO A 48 0.45 1.15 28.80
N GLY A 49 0.90 -0.07 29.13
CA GLY A 49 2.12 -0.32 29.88
C GLY A 49 3.41 -0.26 29.06
N VAL A 50 3.34 -0.06 27.73
CA VAL A 50 4.53 -0.07 26.88
C VAL A 50 5.41 1.16 27.13
N SER A 51 6.71 0.92 27.20
CA SER A 51 7.76 1.93 27.26
C SER A 51 8.49 2.02 25.92
N GLU A 52 9.35 3.03 25.75
CA GLU A 52 10.19 3.11 24.55
C GLU A 52 11.18 1.94 24.48
N ASP A 53 11.63 1.42 25.62
CA ASP A 53 12.65 0.35 25.69
C ASP A 53 12.10 -1.00 25.23
N ASP A 54 10.78 -1.18 25.28
CA ASP A 54 10.09 -2.36 24.74
C ASP A 54 10.04 -2.39 23.20
N LEU A 55 10.36 -1.28 22.54
CA LEU A 55 10.26 -1.12 21.10
C LEU A 55 11.60 -1.29 20.40
N VAL A 56 11.65 -2.26 19.48
CA VAL A 56 12.80 -2.52 18.62
C VAL A 56 12.56 -2.02 17.19
N PRO A 57 13.60 -1.50 16.50
CA PRO A 57 13.48 -1.13 15.10
C PRO A 57 13.07 -2.31 14.21
N THR A 58 12.25 -2.03 13.20
CA THR A 58 11.84 -3.01 12.19
C THR A 58 11.72 -2.35 10.81
N ALA A 59 11.74 -3.17 9.76
CA ALA A 59 11.59 -2.68 8.40
C ALA A 59 10.16 -2.18 8.14
N ALA A 60 10.04 -1.08 7.39
CA ALA A 60 8.76 -0.59 6.93
C ALA A 60 8.23 -1.45 5.76
N GLY A 61 6.94 -1.77 5.80
CA GLY A 61 6.23 -2.39 4.67
C GLY A 61 5.45 -1.36 3.87
N VAL A 62 5.56 -1.40 2.54
CA VAL A 62 4.77 -0.56 1.64
C VAL A 62 3.77 -1.44 0.89
N ARG A 63 2.48 -1.12 1.00
CA ARG A 63 1.43 -1.82 0.25
C ARG A 63 1.42 -1.34 -1.21
N ALA A 64 1.43 -2.27 -2.14
CA ALA A 64 1.29 -1.99 -3.58
C ALA A 64 -0.18 -1.71 -3.93
N GLN A 65 -0.74 -0.62 -3.39
CA GLN A 65 -2.12 -0.22 -3.64
C GLN A 65 -2.20 0.70 -4.85
N ALA A 66 -3.05 0.36 -5.82
CA ALA A 66 -3.27 1.16 -7.00
C ALA A 66 -4.01 2.46 -6.66
N VAL A 67 -3.48 3.58 -7.18
CA VAL A 67 -4.12 4.90 -7.11
C VAL A 67 -4.57 5.28 -8.52
N LEU A 68 -5.88 5.38 -8.73
CA LEU A 68 -6.45 5.80 -10.00
C LEU A 68 -6.14 7.28 -10.26
N ARG A 69 -6.30 7.73 -11.52
CA ARG A 69 -6.00 9.12 -11.92
C ARG A 69 -6.84 10.15 -11.18
N ASP A 70 -8.00 9.74 -10.68
CA ASP A 70 -8.91 10.57 -9.89
C ASP A 70 -8.52 10.65 -8.40
N GLY A 71 -7.49 9.91 -7.97
CA GLY A 71 -7.07 9.81 -6.58
C GLY A 71 -7.79 8.71 -5.80
N THR A 72 -8.66 7.93 -6.44
CA THR A 72 -9.32 6.80 -5.83
C THR A 72 -8.30 5.70 -5.54
N LEU A 73 -8.28 5.25 -4.29
CA LEU A 73 -7.58 4.05 -3.89
C LEU A 73 -8.41 2.84 -4.30
N VAL A 74 -7.81 1.92 -5.06
CA VAL A 74 -8.53 0.71 -5.45
C VAL A 74 -8.58 -0.24 -4.24
N ASP A 75 -9.80 -0.60 -3.83
CA ASP A 75 -10.04 -1.43 -2.64
C ASP A 75 -10.06 -2.94 -2.93
N ASP A 76 -10.23 -3.34 -4.20
CA ASP A 76 -10.32 -4.75 -4.62
C ASP A 76 -9.30 -5.09 -5.73
N PHE A 77 -9.31 -6.30 -6.27
CA PHE A 77 -8.43 -6.72 -7.34
C PHE A 77 -8.61 -5.86 -8.59
N LEU A 78 -7.50 -5.35 -9.12
CA LEU A 78 -7.45 -4.73 -10.43
C LEU A 78 -6.65 -5.62 -11.36
N ILE A 79 -7.35 -6.49 -12.09
CA ILE A 79 -6.75 -7.37 -13.08
C ILE A 79 -7.04 -6.81 -14.48
N ARG A 80 -6.00 -6.70 -15.31
CA ARG A 80 -6.11 -6.28 -16.71
C ARG A 80 -5.54 -7.36 -17.62
N GLU A 81 -6.27 -7.66 -18.68
CA GLU A 81 -5.90 -8.68 -19.66
C GLU A 81 -5.44 -7.99 -20.95
N GLY A 82 -4.37 -8.51 -21.54
CA GLY A 82 -3.87 -8.16 -22.86
C GLY A 82 -3.77 -9.41 -23.74
N PRO A 83 -3.35 -9.30 -25.02
CA PRO A 83 -3.39 -10.43 -25.96
C PRO A 83 -2.72 -11.72 -25.49
N ARG A 84 -1.66 -11.62 -24.67
CA ARG A 84 -0.94 -12.76 -24.08
C ARG A 84 -0.45 -12.44 -22.66
N THR A 85 -1.14 -11.57 -21.94
CA THR A 85 -0.71 -11.11 -20.61
C THR A 85 -1.89 -10.94 -19.67
N VAL A 86 -1.67 -11.28 -18.39
CA VAL A 86 -2.58 -10.97 -17.28
C VAL A 86 -1.81 -10.12 -16.28
N HIS A 87 -2.21 -8.86 -16.13
CA HIS A 87 -1.59 -7.91 -15.22
C HIS A 87 -2.42 -7.80 -13.94
N VAL A 88 -1.82 -8.20 -12.80
CA VAL A 88 -2.39 -7.94 -11.48
C VAL A 88 -1.87 -6.59 -10.99
N LEU A 89 -2.65 -5.54 -11.23
CA LEU A 89 -2.27 -4.16 -10.91
C LEU A 89 -2.60 -3.76 -9.46
N ASN A 90 -3.56 -4.42 -8.86
CA ASN A 90 -3.93 -4.24 -7.46
C ASN A 90 -4.36 -5.58 -6.89
N ALA A 91 -3.81 -5.94 -5.74
CA ALA A 91 -4.24 -7.06 -4.93
C ALA A 91 -4.09 -6.63 -3.46
N PRO A 92 -5.06 -5.84 -2.93
CA PRO A 92 -4.96 -5.30 -1.60
C PRO A 92 -5.32 -6.37 -0.55
N SER A 93 -5.30 -5.99 0.72
CA SER A 93 -5.61 -6.89 1.83
C SER A 93 -7.00 -7.54 1.64
N PRO A 94 -7.15 -8.86 1.85
CA PRO A 94 -6.17 -9.79 2.44
C PRO A 94 -5.38 -10.61 1.40
N ALA A 95 -4.57 -9.97 0.55
CA ALA A 95 -3.78 -10.66 -0.50
C ALA A 95 -2.94 -11.85 -0.01
N ALA A 96 -2.31 -11.77 1.17
CA ALA A 96 -1.52 -12.88 1.70
C ALA A 96 -2.42 -14.08 2.06
N THR A 97 -3.51 -13.83 2.79
CA THR A 97 -4.46 -14.86 3.23
C THR A 97 -5.23 -15.48 2.06
N ALA A 98 -5.59 -14.67 1.05
CA ALA A 98 -6.34 -15.10 -0.12
C ALA A 98 -5.44 -15.48 -1.32
N SER A 99 -4.13 -15.61 -1.11
CA SER A 99 -3.14 -15.82 -2.18
C SER A 99 -3.43 -17.04 -3.05
N LEU A 100 -3.89 -18.15 -2.46
CA LEU A 100 -4.23 -19.37 -3.21
C LEU A 100 -5.47 -19.20 -4.11
N PRO A 101 -6.63 -18.72 -3.61
CA PRO A 101 -7.76 -18.36 -4.47
C PRO A 101 -7.40 -17.36 -5.58
N ILE A 102 -6.64 -16.31 -5.26
CA ILE A 102 -6.20 -15.30 -6.25
C ILE A 102 -5.33 -15.97 -7.32
N GLY A 103 -4.38 -16.81 -6.91
CA GLY A 103 -3.52 -17.54 -7.83
C GLY A 103 -4.31 -18.42 -8.81
N ARG A 104 -5.36 -19.11 -8.33
CA ARG A 104 -6.26 -19.89 -9.20
C ARG A 104 -7.01 -19.01 -10.19
N GLU A 105 -7.50 -17.86 -9.77
CA GLU A 105 -8.20 -16.92 -10.64
C GLU A 105 -7.28 -16.33 -11.72
N VAL A 106 -6.06 -15.96 -11.36
CA VAL A 106 -5.04 -15.50 -12.32
C VAL A 106 -4.67 -16.61 -13.30
N ALA A 107 -4.45 -17.84 -12.81
CA ALA A 107 -4.15 -18.99 -13.67
C ALA A 107 -5.29 -19.29 -14.65
N ARG A 108 -6.54 -19.25 -14.18
CA ARG A 108 -7.73 -19.44 -15.01
C ARG A 108 -7.78 -18.44 -16.16
N ARG A 109 -7.58 -17.15 -15.89
CA ARG A 109 -7.53 -16.10 -16.93
C ARG A 109 -6.39 -16.31 -17.91
N ALA A 110 -5.21 -16.66 -17.40
CA ALA A 110 -4.04 -16.89 -18.24
C ALA A 110 -4.26 -18.07 -19.20
N LEU A 111 -4.86 -19.17 -18.72
CA LEU A 111 -5.18 -20.33 -19.55
C LEU A 111 -6.28 -20.05 -20.59
N SER A 112 -7.24 -19.17 -20.30
CA SER A 112 -8.26 -18.74 -21.28
C SER A 112 -7.71 -17.85 -22.39
N ALA A 113 -6.51 -17.30 -22.24
CA ALA A 113 -5.84 -16.46 -23.24
C ALA A 113 -4.85 -17.22 -24.13
N LEU A 114 -4.72 -18.54 -23.92
CA LEU A 114 -3.97 -19.47 -24.79
C LEU A 114 -4.85 -19.95 -25.94
#